data_AF-A0A3M1A0Q4-F1
#
_entry.id   AF-A0A3M1A0Q4-F1
#
_cell.length_a   1.000
_cell.length_b   1.000
_cell.length_c   1.000
_cell.angle_alpha   90.00
_cell.angle_beta   90.00
_cell.angle_gamma   90.00
#
_symmetry.space_group_name_H-M   'P 1'
#
loop_
_entity.id
_entity.type
_entity.pdbx_description
1 polymer ?
#
loop_
_entity_poly.entity_id
_entity_poly.type
_entity_poly.pdbx_seq_one_letter_code
_entity_poly.pdbx_strand_id
1 'polypeptide(L)'
;GILTTEKSFINSRQMQEALKYLKNFLFSFASRTATRDRLNIFATNYDRFIEYACDMAGILVLDRFVGKIEPVFRTNKLDLDYHYNPPGIRGEPRYVEGVIRYTKIHGSLDWRFKNNQIIKTLLPFGADESHPAIPEKPTEHVVIYPNSSKGVETIFYPYSELFRDFSFAISQPNSVVVCYGYGFGDSHVNRILEDMFIIPSTHIVIVAWDSWDETSKSFGAVRERIKNFFERNNPAQFTLLIGSHLADLKVLVENYLPKAAIDRITEREFRYREKTGRMSSSEGNKHHPQKNGG
;
A
#
# COMPACT_ATOMS: atom_id res chain seq x y z
N GLY A 1 -16.16 -4.16 11.58
CA GLY A 1 -15.38 -5.11 10.76
C GLY A 1 -14.53 -4.36 9.74
N ILE A 2 -13.79 -5.06 8.88
CA ILE A 2 -12.92 -4.39 7.88
C ILE A 2 -13.75 -3.61 6.85
N LEU A 3 -14.86 -4.19 6.37
CA LEU A 3 -15.80 -3.54 5.46
C LEU A 3 -16.40 -2.26 6.04
N THR A 4 -16.79 -2.28 7.31
CA THR A 4 -17.32 -1.09 7.97
C THR A 4 -16.27 0.01 8.02
N THR A 5 -15.00 -0.31 8.25
CA THR A 5 -13.91 0.66 8.24
C THR A 5 -13.72 1.28 6.85
N GLU A 6 -13.69 0.46 5.79
CA GLU A 6 -13.60 0.96 4.41
C GLU A 6 -14.81 1.86 4.07
N LYS A 7 -16.04 1.43 4.44
CA LYS A 7 -17.27 2.19 4.22
C LYS A 7 -17.29 3.50 5.02
N SER A 8 -16.87 3.49 6.28
CA SER A 8 -16.74 4.68 7.12
C SER A 8 -15.71 5.65 6.56
N PHE A 9 -14.63 5.15 5.99
CA PHE A 9 -13.63 5.99 5.33
C PHE A 9 -14.21 6.71 4.11
N ILE A 10 -14.92 6.01 3.21
CA ILE A 10 -15.53 6.62 2.01
C ILE A 10 -16.53 7.72 2.40
N ASN A 11 -17.31 7.49 3.47
CA ASN A 11 -18.33 8.43 3.94
C ASN A 11 -17.77 9.53 4.86
N SER A 12 -16.46 9.51 5.17
CA SER A 12 -15.85 10.48 6.06
C SER A 12 -15.66 11.83 5.36
N ARG A 13 -15.93 12.93 6.09
CA ARG A 13 -15.61 14.29 5.61
C ARG A 13 -14.12 14.51 5.39
N GLN A 14 -13.27 13.73 6.05
CA GLN A 14 -11.80 13.82 5.96
C GLN A 14 -11.22 12.86 4.92
N MET A 15 -12.05 12.14 4.16
CA MET A 15 -11.63 11.12 3.18
C MET A 15 -10.58 11.64 2.20
N GLN A 16 -10.82 12.83 1.62
CA GLN A 16 -9.91 13.42 0.63
C GLN A 16 -8.55 13.80 1.24
N GLU A 17 -8.54 14.32 2.47
CA GLU A 17 -7.29 14.68 3.16
C GLU A 17 -6.50 13.42 3.53
N ALA A 18 -7.15 12.42 4.11
CA ALA A 18 -6.51 11.15 4.47
C ALA A 18 -5.97 10.41 3.24
N LEU A 19 -6.75 10.35 2.15
CA LEU A 19 -6.33 9.76 0.89
C LEU A 19 -5.12 10.51 0.29
N LYS A 20 -5.10 11.84 0.38
CA LYS A 20 -3.96 12.65 -0.07
C LYS A 20 -2.67 12.26 0.65
N TYR A 21 -2.68 12.16 1.98
CA TYR A 21 -1.46 11.77 2.71
C TYR A 21 -1.03 10.34 2.38
N LEU A 22 -1.96 9.39 2.29
CA LEU A 22 -1.62 8.01 1.93
C LEU A 22 -1.02 7.93 0.51
N LYS A 23 -1.59 8.67 -0.46
CA LYS A 23 -1.03 8.76 -1.81
C LYS A 23 0.39 9.34 -1.80
N ASN A 24 0.61 10.45 -1.10
CA ASN A 24 1.91 11.10 -1.04
C ASN A 24 2.97 10.23 -0.34
N PHE A 25 2.55 9.49 0.69
CA PHE A 25 3.38 8.46 1.32
C PHE A 25 3.81 7.41 0.29
N LEU A 26 2.85 6.80 -0.42
CA LEU A 26 3.16 5.79 -1.44
C LEU A 26 4.03 6.34 -2.58
N PHE A 27 3.76 7.56 -3.05
CA PHE A 27 4.56 8.19 -4.10
C PHE A 27 6.02 8.41 -3.71
N SER A 28 6.28 8.75 -2.44
CA SER A 28 7.63 8.95 -1.92
C SER A 28 8.50 7.70 -2.09
N PHE A 29 7.89 6.50 -2.05
CA PHE A 29 8.59 5.23 -2.26
C PHE A 29 8.47 4.68 -3.68
N ALA A 30 7.36 4.96 -4.39
CA ALA A 30 7.11 4.44 -5.74
C ALA A 30 7.88 5.21 -6.83
N SER A 31 8.29 6.45 -6.56
CA SER A 31 9.06 7.32 -7.46
C SER A 31 10.55 6.94 -7.45
N ARG A 32 10.88 5.76 -7.98
CA ARG A 32 12.25 5.23 -8.05
C ARG A 32 12.84 5.45 -9.44
N THR A 33 14.12 5.79 -9.48
CA THR A 33 14.85 5.93 -10.75
C THR A 33 14.81 4.63 -11.54
N ALA A 34 14.75 4.71 -12.87
CA ALA A 34 14.62 3.55 -13.76
C ALA A 34 15.73 2.49 -13.62
N THR A 35 16.87 2.86 -13.04
CA THR A 35 18.03 1.98 -12.77
C THR A 35 17.92 1.17 -11.48
N ARG A 36 16.96 1.50 -10.60
CA ARG A 36 16.72 0.77 -9.35
C ARG A 36 15.60 -0.24 -9.55
N ASP A 37 15.69 -1.36 -8.84
CA ASP A 37 14.58 -2.29 -8.76
C ASP A 37 13.30 -1.62 -8.26
N ARG A 38 12.16 -2.18 -8.69
CA ARG A 38 10.83 -1.72 -8.29
C ARG A 38 10.66 -1.79 -6.77
N LEU A 39 9.83 -0.90 -6.24
CA LEU A 39 9.38 -1.01 -4.86
C LEU A 39 8.58 -2.31 -4.69
N ASN A 40 8.94 -3.10 -3.68
CA ASN A 40 8.10 -4.19 -3.19
C ASN A 40 7.35 -3.70 -1.95
N ILE A 41 6.03 -3.85 -1.94
CA ILE A 41 5.18 -3.59 -0.79
C ILE A 41 4.58 -4.93 -0.34
N PHE A 42 4.85 -5.29 0.91
CA PHE A 42 4.28 -6.45 1.57
C PHE A 42 3.30 -5.98 2.64
N ALA A 43 2.07 -6.47 2.62
CA ALA A 43 1.04 -6.13 3.58
C ALA A 43 0.55 -7.37 4.33
N THR A 44 0.51 -7.27 5.67
CA THR A 44 -0.15 -8.25 6.55
C THR A 44 -1.65 -7.99 6.69
N ASN A 45 -2.12 -6.86 6.19
CA ASN A 45 -3.48 -6.37 6.35
C ASN A 45 -4.42 -6.99 5.31
N TYR A 46 -5.66 -7.28 5.74
CA TYR A 46 -6.70 -7.77 4.84
C TYR A 46 -7.48 -6.65 4.15
N ASP A 47 -7.47 -5.44 4.73
CA ASP A 47 -8.08 -4.23 4.17
C ASP A 47 -7.42 -3.81 2.85
N ARG A 48 -8.13 -3.03 2.02
CA ARG A 48 -7.69 -2.71 0.66
C ARG A 48 -7.25 -1.25 0.47
N PHE A 49 -6.82 -0.58 1.54
CA PHE A 49 -6.45 0.84 1.49
C PHE A 49 -5.26 1.11 0.57
N ILE A 50 -4.28 0.20 0.52
CA ILE A 50 -3.09 0.36 -0.32
C ILE A 50 -3.45 0.22 -1.81
N GLU A 51 -4.27 -0.77 -2.17
CA GLU A 51 -4.75 -0.94 -3.54
C GLU A 51 -5.57 0.28 -3.98
N TYR A 52 -6.54 0.70 -3.16
CA TYR A 52 -7.38 1.86 -3.45
C TYR A 52 -6.54 3.13 -3.62
N ALA A 53 -5.56 3.36 -2.76
CA ALA A 53 -4.67 4.52 -2.88
C ALA A 53 -3.76 4.44 -4.12
N CYS A 54 -3.29 3.25 -4.51
CA CYS A 54 -2.52 3.06 -5.74
C CYS A 54 -3.36 3.40 -6.98
N ASP A 55 -4.60 2.90 -7.04
CA ASP A 55 -5.51 3.19 -8.14
C ASP A 55 -5.80 4.71 -8.24
N MET A 56 -6.07 5.36 -7.10
CA MET A 56 -6.32 6.80 -7.00
C MET A 56 -5.07 7.68 -7.20
N ALA A 57 -3.88 7.11 -7.03
CA ALA A 57 -2.60 7.73 -7.36
C ALA A 57 -2.20 7.49 -8.83
N GLY A 58 -2.81 6.51 -9.49
CA GLY A 58 -2.38 6.04 -10.80
C GLY A 58 -1.09 5.22 -10.77
N ILE A 59 -0.68 4.73 -9.59
CA ILE A 59 0.43 3.79 -9.41
C ILE A 59 -0.01 2.43 -9.95
N LEU A 60 0.78 1.87 -10.87
CA LEU A 60 0.50 0.57 -11.47
C LEU A 60 0.96 -0.55 -10.55
N VAL A 61 0.02 -1.36 -10.09
CA VAL A 61 0.31 -2.52 -9.24
C VAL A 61 0.59 -3.76 -10.09
N LEU A 62 1.73 -4.40 -9.83
CA LEU A 62 2.06 -5.77 -10.22
C LEU A 62 1.84 -6.67 -9.02
N ASP A 63 0.83 -7.51 -9.08
CA ASP A 63 0.58 -8.58 -8.11
C ASP A 63 0.54 -9.95 -8.84
N ARG A 64 0.14 -11.01 -8.13
CA ARG A 64 0.02 -12.36 -8.70
C ARG A 64 -1.31 -12.62 -9.41
N PHE A 65 -2.18 -11.62 -9.55
CA PHE A 65 -3.47 -11.78 -10.22
C PHE A 65 -3.38 -11.37 -11.69
N VAL A 66 -4.13 -12.10 -12.52
CA VAL A 66 -4.33 -11.74 -13.92
C VAL A 66 -5.59 -10.88 -14.01
N GLY A 67 -5.47 -9.65 -14.51
CA GLY A 67 -6.56 -8.68 -14.63
C GLY A 67 -6.42 -7.49 -13.67
N LYS A 68 -7.42 -6.59 -13.69
CA LYS A 68 -7.50 -5.40 -12.83
C LYS A 68 -8.85 -5.40 -12.10
N ILE A 69 -8.86 -4.99 -10.83
CA ILE A 69 -10.05 -5.03 -9.95
C ILE A 69 -11.13 -4.07 -10.47
N GLU A 70 -10.76 -2.82 -10.75
CA GLU A 70 -11.66 -1.82 -11.33
C GLU A 70 -10.89 -0.96 -12.34
N PRO A 71 -10.91 -1.30 -13.64
CA PRO A 71 -10.21 -0.52 -14.63
C PRO A 71 -10.91 0.82 -14.87
N VAL A 72 -10.19 1.91 -14.66
CA VAL A 72 -10.67 3.27 -14.99
C VAL A 72 -10.18 3.67 -16.38
N PHE A 73 -11.10 4.12 -17.24
CA PHE A 73 -10.75 4.68 -18.54
C PHE A 73 -9.89 5.94 -18.38
N ARG A 74 -8.75 6.00 -19.08
CA ARG A 74 -7.89 7.18 -19.15
C ARG A 74 -7.92 7.73 -20.57
N THR A 75 -8.17 9.04 -20.69
CA THR A 75 -8.11 9.73 -21.99
C THR A 75 -6.67 9.89 -22.50
N ASN A 76 -5.70 9.91 -21.58
CA ASN A 76 -4.30 10.02 -21.94
C ASN A 76 -3.80 8.67 -22.43
N LYS A 77 -3.30 8.63 -23.66
CA LYS A 77 -2.67 7.44 -24.22
C LYS A 77 -1.40 7.12 -23.42
N LEU A 78 -1.30 5.87 -22.97
CA LEU A 78 -0.15 5.35 -22.26
C LEU A 78 0.70 4.57 -23.28
N ASP A 79 1.86 5.10 -23.66
CA ASP A 79 2.80 4.40 -24.55
C ASP A 79 3.73 3.48 -23.71
N LEU A 80 3.13 2.50 -23.03
CA LEU A 80 3.84 1.43 -22.31
C LEU A 80 3.60 0.09 -22.98
N ASP A 81 4.62 -0.76 -23.01
CA ASP A 81 4.56 -2.11 -23.54
C ASP A 81 5.11 -3.13 -22.52
N TYR A 82 4.78 -4.40 -22.72
CA TYR A 82 5.29 -5.51 -21.92
C TYR A 82 6.66 -5.96 -22.42
N HIS A 83 7.64 -5.99 -21.52
CA HIS A 83 8.97 -6.53 -21.79
C HIS A 83 9.28 -7.69 -20.83
N TYR A 84 9.73 -8.81 -21.39
CA TYR A 84 10.20 -9.94 -20.61
C TYR A 84 11.66 -9.72 -20.22
N ASN A 85 11.95 -9.71 -18.90
CA ASN A 85 13.30 -9.53 -18.38
C ASN A 85 13.82 -10.86 -17.78
N PRO A 86 14.43 -11.75 -18.58
CA PRO A 86 15.00 -12.99 -18.08
C PRO A 86 16.19 -12.76 -17.13
N PRO A 87 16.45 -13.70 -16.22
CA PRO A 87 17.62 -13.64 -15.35
C PRO A 87 18.91 -13.52 -16.17
N GLY A 88 19.80 -12.59 -15.80
CA GLY A 88 21.14 -12.48 -16.40
C GLY A 88 21.26 -11.66 -17.69
N ILE A 89 20.24 -10.86 -18.05
CA ILE A 89 20.37 -9.92 -19.18
C ILE A 89 21.52 -8.94 -18.98
N ARG A 90 22.29 -8.72 -20.07
CA ARG A 90 23.22 -7.60 -20.23
C ARG A 90 22.51 -6.46 -20.97
N GLY A 91 22.33 -5.34 -20.29
CA GLY A 91 21.60 -4.15 -20.75
C GLY A 91 20.78 -3.57 -19.60
N GLU A 92 20.47 -2.28 -19.63
CA GLU A 92 19.66 -1.64 -18.58
C GLU A 92 18.17 -1.70 -18.96
N PRO A 93 17.37 -2.67 -18.45
CA PRO A 93 15.93 -2.54 -18.52
C PRO A 93 15.54 -1.28 -17.75
N ARG A 94 14.97 -0.30 -18.44
CA ARG A 94 14.44 0.90 -17.80
C ARG A 94 13.09 0.56 -17.19
N TYR A 95 13.08 0.39 -15.87
CA TYR A 95 11.82 0.21 -15.16
C TYR A 95 11.00 1.49 -15.22
N VAL A 96 9.76 1.36 -15.71
CA VAL A 96 8.78 2.45 -15.71
C VAL A 96 8.55 2.92 -14.27
N GLU A 97 8.61 4.24 -14.06
CA GLU A 97 8.32 4.87 -12.76
C GLU A 97 6.85 4.67 -12.36
N GLY A 98 6.55 4.68 -11.06
CA GLY A 98 5.17 4.55 -10.58
C GLY A 98 4.57 3.15 -10.81
N VAL A 99 5.41 2.13 -11.03
CA VAL A 99 4.99 0.72 -11.05
C VAL A 99 5.62 0.00 -9.85
N ILE A 100 4.79 -0.63 -9.03
CA ILE A 100 5.21 -1.34 -7.80
C ILE A 100 4.89 -2.82 -7.88
N ARG A 101 5.55 -3.62 -7.05
CA ARG A 101 5.14 -5.00 -6.74
C ARG A 101 4.38 -5.00 -5.42
N TYR A 102 3.18 -5.56 -5.40
CA TYR A 102 2.34 -5.61 -4.20
C TYR A 102 1.96 -7.04 -3.84
N THR A 103 2.19 -7.41 -2.59
CA THR A 103 1.91 -8.76 -2.07
C THR A 103 1.22 -8.68 -0.72
N LYS A 104 0.02 -9.25 -0.61
CA LYS A 104 -0.68 -9.44 0.67
C LYS A 104 -0.34 -10.80 1.24
N ILE A 105 0.61 -10.86 2.18
CA ILE A 105 1.16 -12.13 2.68
C ILE A 105 0.15 -12.95 3.49
N HIS A 106 -0.87 -12.30 4.04
CA HIS A 106 -1.96 -12.96 4.76
C HIS A 106 -3.25 -13.09 3.92
N GLY A 107 -3.21 -12.70 2.64
CA GLY A 107 -4.37 -12.64 1.78
C GLY A 107 -5.22 -11.39 2.01
N SER A 108 -6.45 -11.39 1.50
CA SER A 108 -7.27 -10.19 1.37
C SER A 108 -8.75 -10.49 1.50
N LEU A 109 -9.52 -9.48 1.89
CA LEU A 109 -10.97 -9.56 2.01
C LEU A 109 -11.69 -9.95 0.71
N ASP A 110 -11.12 -9.66 -0.45
CA ASP A 110 -11.65 -9.95 -1.78
C ASP A 110 -11.12 -11.26 -2.38
N TRP A 111 -10.24 -11.99 -1.69
CA TRP A 111 -9.71 -13.26 -2.22
C TRP A 111 -10.62 -14.44 -1.87
N ARG A 112 -10.88 -15.31 -2.86
CA ARG A 112 -11.70 -16.52 -2.67
C ARG A 112 -11.04 -17.74 -3.31
N PHE A 113 -11.24 -18.89 -2.68
CA PHE A 113 -11.06 -20.18 -3.35
C PHE A 113 -12.31 -20.51 -4.18
N LYS A 114 -12.15 -20.63 -5.49
CA LYS A 114 -13.18 -21.07 -6.43
C LYS A 114 -12.57 -22.00 -7.46
N ASN A 115 -13.16 -23.18 -7.66
CA ASN A 115 -12.70 -24.16 -8.65
C ASN A 115 -11.20 -24.50 -8.53
N ASN A 116 -10.71 -24.71 -7.31
CA ASN A 116 -9.29 -24.99 -7.03
C ASN A 116 -8.32 -23.87 -7.46
N GLN A 117 -8.83 -22.65 -7.62
CA GLN A 117 -8.06 -21.45 -7.94
C GLN A 117 -8.36 -20.34 -6.94
N ILE A 118 -7.43 -19.39 -6.81
CA ILE A 118 -7.63 -18.19 -6.03
C ILE A 118 -8.03 -17.07 -6.98
N ILE A 119 -9.21 -16.50 -6.73
CA ILE A 119 -9.73 -15.39 -7.51
C ILE A 119 -9.89 -14.16 -6.62
N LYS A 120 -9.79 -12.97 -7.23
CA LYS A 120 -10.29 -11.73 -6.64
C LYS A 120 -11.76 -11.56 -7.00
N THR A 121 -12.61 -11.37 -6.01
CA THR A 121 -14.02 -11.05 -6.23
C THR A 121 -14.19 -9.59 -6.65
N LEU A 122 -15.26 -9.32 -7.37
CA LEU A 122 -15.69 -7.96 -7.73
C LEU A 122 -16.36 -7.28 -6.53
N LEU A 123 -15.69 -7.23 -5.39
CA LEU A 123 -16.17 -6.56 -4.20
C LEU A 123 -15.70 -5.10 -4.27
N PRO A 124 -16.59 -4.11 -4.40
CA PRO A 124 -16.18 -2.70 -4.39
C PRO A 124 -15.49 -2.33 -3.08
N PHE A 125 -14.60 -1.32 -3.12
CA PHE A 125 -14.04 -0.74 -1.90
C PHE A 125 -15.17 -0.11 -1.06
N GLY A 126 -15.25 -0.46 0.24
CA GLY A 126 -16.32 0.02 1.13
C GLY A 126 -17.72 -0.48 0.78
N ALA A 127 -17.82 -1.65 0.12
CA ALA A 127 -19.09 -2.32 -0.14
C ALA A 127 -19.92 -2.54 1.15
N ASP A 128 -21.24 -2.52 0.99
CA ASP A 128 -22.17 -2.84 2.08
C ASP A 128 -22.02 -4.30 2.54
N GLU A 129 -22.31 -4.60 3.81
CA GLU A 129 -22.23 -5.97 4.35
C GLU A 129 -23.20 -6.93 3.66
N SER A 130 -24.28 -6.42 3.06
CA SER A 130 -25.24 -7.18 2.24
C SER A 130 -24.78 -7.44 0.81
N HIS A 131 -23.59 -6.98 0.40
CA HIS A 131 -23.13 -7.09 -0.98
C HIS A 131 -22.98 -8.57 -1.41
N PRO A 132 -23.50 -9.00 -2.58
CA PRO A 132 -23.52 -10.42 -2.99
C PRO A 132 -22.15 -11.10 -3.10
N ALA A 133 -21.08 -10.32 -3.28
CA ALA A 133 -19.71 -10.84 -3.30
C ALA A 133 -19.14 -11.19 -1.90
N ILE A 134 -19.88 -10.87 -0.83
CA ILE A 134 -19.56 -11.25 0.54
C ILE A 134 -20.20 -12.61 0.81
N PRO A 135 -19.42 -13.64 1.17
CA PRO A 135 -19.95 -14.96 1.45
C PRO A 135 -20.73 -14.95 2.77
N GLU A 136 -21.85 -15.67 2.82
CA GLU A 136 -22.64 -15.87 4.04
C GLU A 136 -21.82 -16.53 5.17
N LYS A 137 -20.82 -17.33 4.80
CA LYS A 137 -19.83 -17.93 5.69
C LYS A 137 -18.41 -17.50 5.34
N PRO A 138 -17.83 -16.52 6.07
CA PRO A 138 -16.47 -16.03 5.80
C PRO A 138 -15.38 -17.10 5.94
N THR A 139 -15.54 -18.04 6.86
CA THR A 139 -14.53 -19.03 7.23
C THR A 139 -14.34 -20.15 6.20
N GLU A 140 -15.31 -20.37 5.30
CA GLU A 140 -15.26 -21.49 4.33
C GLU A 140 -14.69 -21.06 2.96
N HIS A 141 -14.61 -19.76 2.67
CA HIS A 141 -14.31 -19.28 1.31
C HIS A 141 -13.31 -18.14 1.21
N VAL A 142 -13.04 -17.41 2.28
CA VAL A 142 -12.13 -16.25 2.23
C VAL A 142 -10.69 -16.72 2.46
N VAL A 143 -9.78 -16.32 1.57
CA VAL A 143 -8.35 -16.60 1.71
C VAL A 143 -7.74 -15.57 2.66
N ILE A 144 -8.03 -15.73 3.96
CA ILE A 144 -7.44 -14.97 5.05
C ILE A 144 -6.58 -15.94 5.87
N TYR A 145 -5.31 -15.59 6.06
CA TYR A 145 -4.41 -16.40 6.88
C TYR A 145 -4.97 -16.46 8.31
N PRO A 146 -5.20 -17.66 8.87
CA PRO A 146 -5.68 -17.77 10.23
C PRO A 146 -4.60 -17.21 11.16
N ASN A 147 -5.00 -16.43 12.17
CA ASN A 147 -4.05 -15.98 13.18
C ASN A 147 -3.30 -17.20 13.75
N SER A 148 -1.99 -17.04 13.89
CA SER A 148 -0.94 -18.02 14.20
C SER A 148 -1.06 -18.81 15.51
N SER A 149 -2.27 -19.04 16.04
CA SER A 149 -2.52 -19.79 17.28
C SER A 149 -2.58 -21.31 17.11
N LYS A 150 -2.30 -21.85 15.92
CA LYS A 150 -2.08 -23.30 15.72
C LYS A 150 -0.89 -23.51 14.78
N GLY A 151 0.22 -23.99 15.35
CA GLY A 151 1.53 -24.13 14.69
C GLY A 151 1.63 -25.19 13.58
N VAL A 152 0.65 -25.28 12.67
CA VAL A 152 0.64 -26.24 11.56
C VAL A 152 0.29 -25.61 10.19
N GLU A 153 -0.09 -24.32 10.13
CA GLU A 153 -0.77 -23.78 8.94
C GLU A 153 0.13 -23.08 7.90
N THR A 154 1.44 -22.97 8.16
CA THR A 154 2.41 -22.29 7.27
C THR A 154 2.74 -23.05 5.98
N ILE A 155 2.22 -24.28 5.81
CA ILE A 155 2.52 -25.17 4.68
C ILE A 155 1.46 -25.07 3.56
N PHE A 156 0.33 -24.38 3.79
CA PHE A 156 -0.76 -24.34 2.81
C PHE A 156 -0.54 -23.31 1.70
N TYR A 157 -0.77 -23.76 0.46
CA TYR A 157 -0.93 -22.89 -0.70
C TYR A 157 -2.11 -21.91 -0.46
N PRO A 158 -1.96 -20.60 -0.75
CA PRO A 158 -0.86 -19.94 -1.47
C PRO A 158 0.23 -19.35 -0.58
N TYR A 159 0.08 -19.42 0.76
CA TYR A 159 0.87 -18.61 1.69
C TYR A 159 2.36 -18.93 1.63
N SER A 160 2.72 -20.20 1.43
CA SER A 160 4.10 -20.62 1.24
C SER A 160 4.81 -19.90 0.07
N GLU A 161 4.09 -19.64 -1.03
CA GLU A 161 4.62 -18.89 -2.17
C GLU A 161 4.74 -17.39 -1.86
N LEU A 162 3.76 -16.82 -1.15
CA LEU A 162 3.78 -15.40 -0.76
C LEU A 162 4.91 -15.10 0.25
N PHE A 163 5.14 -16.00 1.21
CA PHE A 163 6.25 -15.91 2.15
C PHE A 163 7.61 -16.15 1.47
N ARG A 164 7.66 -17.01 0.44
CA ARG A 164 8.86 -17.18 -0.40
C ARG A 164 9.21 -15.88 -1.13
N ASP A 165 8.21 -15.21 -1.73
CA ASP A 165 8.43 -13.91 -2.39
C ASP A 165 8.91 -12.85 -1.39
N PHE A 166 8.34 -12.84 -0.18
CA PHE A 166 8.76 -11.94 0.89
C PHE A 166 10.21 -12.17 1.27
N SER A 167 10.59 -13.40 1.60
CA SER A 167 11.95 -13.79 1.94
C SER A 167 12.93 -13.43 0.81
N PHE A 168 12.57 -13.76 -0.45
CA PHE A 168 13.40 -13.44 -1.60
C PHE A 168 13.61 -11.93 -1.78
N ALA A 169 12.57 -11.11 -1.58
CA ALA A 169 12.67 -9.67 -1.78
C ALA A 169 13.50 -8.95 -0.71
N ILE A 170 13.45 -9.42 0.54
CA ILE A 170 14.14 -8.76 1.66
C ILE A 170 15.58 -9.26 1.84
N SER A 171 15.85 -10.52 1.55
CA SER A 171 17.15 -11.16 1.73
C SER A 171 18.06 -10.97 0.51
N GLN A 172 18.28 -9.71 0.14
CA GLN A 172 19.15 -9.30 -0.97
C GLN A 172 20.27 -8.36 -0.47
N PRO A 173 21.48 -8.41 -1.06
CA PRO A 173 22.52 -7.43 -0.78
C PRO A 173 22.04 -6.00 -1.03
N ASN A 174 22.48 -5.06 -0.19
CA ASN A 174 22.12 -3.63 -0.24
C ASN A 174 20.59 -3.37 -0.22
N SER A 175 19.83 -4.23 0.45
CA SER A 175 18.38 -4.08 0.62
C SER A 175 18.02 -3.35 1.90
N VAL A 176 16.98 -2.51 1.83
CA VAL A 176 16.41 -1.83 3.00
C VAL A 176 14.93 -2.20 3.12
N VAL A 177 14.54 -2.71 4.28
CA VAL A 177 13.15 -2.98 4.64
C VAL A 177 12.63 -1.84 5.51
N VAL A 178 11.50 -1.24 5.13
CA VAL A 178 10.82 -0.23 5.95
C VAL A 178 9.55 -0.84 6.52
N CYS A 179 9.52 -1.03 7.83
CA CYS A 179 8.33 -1.48 8.56
C CYS A 179 7.56 -0.26 9.06
N TYR A 180 6.33 -0.05 8.61
CA TYR A 180 5.47 1.03 9.06
C TYR A 180 4.21 0.47 9.73
N GLY A 181 4.04 0.74 11.03
CA GLY A 181 2.87 0.27 11.79
C GLY A 181 2.80 -1.25 12.01
N TYR A 182 3.89 -1.98 11.75
CA TYR A 182 3.96 -3.41 12.00
C TYR A 182 4.23 -3.69 13.49
N GLY A 183 3.34 -4.47 14.11
CA GLY A 183 3.35 -4.67 15.56
C GLY A 183 4.28 -5.79 16.07
N PHE A 184 5.04 -6.46 15.21
CA PHE A 184 5.94 -7.59 15.54
C PHE A 184 5.27 -8.75 16.30
N GLY A 185 3.94 -8.90 16.15
CA GLY A 185 3.17 -9.98 16.77
C GLY A 185 3.18 -11.29 15.98
N ASP A 186 3.70 -11.29 14.75
CA ASP A 186 3.73 -12.46 13.88
C ASP A 186 5.14 -13.08 13.89
N SER A 187 5.26 -14.24 14.53
CA SER A 187 6.55 -14.92 14.69
C SER A 187 7.14 -15.44 13.38
N HIS A 188 6.31 -15.72 12.36
CA HIS A 188 6.80 -16.21 11.08
C HIS A 188 7.37 -15.07 10.24
N VAL A 189 6.65 -13.94 10.15
CA VAL A 189 7.18 -12.71 9.53
C VAL A 189 8.45 -12.26 10.24
N ASN A 190 8.47 -12.25 11.58
CA ASN A 190 9.65 -11.90 12.36
C ASN A 190 10.85 -12.80 12.05
N ARG A 191 10.65 -14.12 11.93
CA ARG A 191 11.72 -15.06 11.58
C ARG A 191 12.33 -14.75 10.22
N ILE A 192 11.49 -14.48 9.21
CA ILE A 192 11.99 -14.13 7.88
C ILE A 192 12.72 -12.78 7.90
N LEU A 193 12.24 -11.80 8.67
CA LEU A 193 12.96 -10.56 8.90
C LEU A 193 14.31 -10.79 9.61
N GLU A 194 14.41 -11.75 10.54
CA GLU A 194 15.67 -12.11 11.19
C GLU A 194 16.66 -12.71 10.18
N ASP A 195 16.20 -13.55 9.27
CA ASP A 195 17.03 -14.20 8.25
C ASP A 195 17.74 -13.18 7.33
N MET A 196 17.16 -11.99 7.12
CA MET A 196 17.79 -10.96 6.28
C MET A 196 19.11 -10.45 6.87
N PHE A 197 19.29 -10.48 8.19
CA PHE A 197 20.50 -9.96 8.86
C PHE A 197 21.74 -10.81 8.64
N ILE A 198 21.58 -12.04 8.13
CA ILE A 198 22.70 -12.88 7.67
C ILE A 198 23.53 -12.14 6.61
N ILE A 199 22.90 -11.27 5.81
CA ILE A 199 23.57 -10.44 4.81
C ILE A 199 23.95 -9.10 5.46
N PRO A 200 25.25 -8.79 5.67
CA PRO A 200 25.65 -7.61 6.45
C PRO A 200 25.22 -6.25 5.85
N SER A 201 24.98 -6.21 4.54
CA SER A 201 24.54 -4.99 3.83
C SER A 201 23.04 -4.72 3.90
N THR A 202 22.26 -5.59 4.56
CA THR A 202 20.82 -5.36 4.73
C THR A 202 20.57 -4.41 5.90
N HIS A 203 19.48 -3.66 5.82
CA HIS A 203 19.09 -2.70 6.85
C HIS A 203 17.57 -2.72 7.06
N ILE A 204 17.12 -2.52 8.29
CA ILE A 204 15.71 -2.38 8.63
C ILE A 204 15.44 -1.00 9.25
N VAL A 205 14.39 -0.35 8.78
CA VAL A 205 13.86 0.89 9.35
C VAL A 205 12.51 0.58 9.97
N ILE A 206 12.37 0.76 11.29
CA ILE A 206 11.14 0.47 12.02
C ILE A 206 10.49 1.80 12.40
N VAL A 207 9.32 2.07 11.82
CA VAL A 207 8.46 3.21 12.13
C VAL A 207 7.24 2.69 12.89
N ALA A 208 7.14 3.03 14.17
CA ALA A 208 6.11 2.50 15.05
C ALA A 208 5.53 3.59 15.96
N TRP A 209 4.20 3.65 16.01
CA TRP A 209 3.50 4.52 16.95
C TRP A 209 3.73 4.03 18.37
N ASP A 210 4.07 4.96 19.24
CA ASP A 210 4.25 4.69 20.66
C ASP A 210 3.86 5.94 21.46
N SER A 211 3.18 5.72 22.57
CA SER A 211 2.73 6.77 23.50
C SER A 211 2.63 6.19 24.91
N TRP A 212 3.12 6.93 25.89
CA TRP A 212 2.99 6.55 27.30
C TRP A 212 1.52 6.55 27.72
N ASP A 213 1.04 5.42 28.24
CA ASP A 213 -0.26 5.34 28.88
C ASP A 213 -0.10 5.45 30.40
N GLU A 214 -0.63 6.53 30.97
CA GLU A 214 -0.59 6.78 32.41
C GLU A 214 -1.39 5.73 33.21
N THR A 215 -2.41 5.13 32.60
CA THR A 215 -3.28 4.16 33.27
C THR A 215 -2.56 2.83 33.43
N SER A 216 -1.95 2.32 32.35
CA SER A 216 -1.19 1.07 32.39
C SER A 216 0.28 1.25 32.81
N LYS A 217 0.74 2.50 32.99
CA LYS A 217 2.13 2.87 33.29
C LYS A 217 3.11 2.17 32.34
N SER A 218 2.76 2.12 31.06
CA SER A 218 3.51 1.38 30.05
C SER A 218 3.37 2.04 28.68
N PHE A 219 4.36 1.78 27.83
CA PHE A 219 4.34 2.10 26.41
C PHE A 219 3.62 1.00 25.58
N GLY A 220 3.07 -0.01 26.24
CA GLY A 220 2.30 -1.08 25.62
C GLY A 220 3.15 -2.22 25.04
N ALA A 221 2.47 -3.32 24.70
CA ALA A 221 3.11 -4.58 24.31
C ALA A 221 3.88 -4.51 22.97
N VAL A 222 3.59 -3.53 22.11
CA VAL A 222 4.27 -3.38 20.81
C VAL A 222 5.72 -2.98 21.02
N ARG A 223 5.99 -2.01 21.92
CA ARG A 223 7.35 -1.54 22.21
C ARG A 223 8.23 -2.68 22.72
N GLU A 224 7.72 -3.50 23.63
CA GLU A 224 8.45 -4.65 24.16
C GLU A 224 8.78 -5.67 23.07
N ARG A 225 7.87 -5.94 22.14
CA ARG A 225 8.15 -6.83 21.00
C ARG A 225 9.23 -6.27 20.07
N ILE A 226 9.19 -4.97 19.76
CA ILE A 226 10.23 -4.30 18.96
C ILE A 226 11.57 -4.34 19.68
N LYS A 227 11.59 -4.07 20.99
CA LYS A 227 12.79 -4.12 21.82
C LYS A 227 13.42 -5.51 21.82
N ASN A 228 12.62 -6.54 22.07
CA ASN A 228 13.08 -7.93 22.03
C ASN A 228 13.59 -8.33 20.64
N PHE A 229 12.94 -7.84 19.58
CA PHE A 229 13.41 -8.06 18.21
C PHE A 229 14.76 -7.36 17.95
N PHE A 230 14.93 -6.13 18.41
CA PHE A 230 16.17 -5.37 18.29
C PHE A 230 17.33 -6.00 19.07
N GLU A 231 17.12 -6.37 20.34
CA GLU A 231 18.18 -6.90 21.23
C GLU A 231 18.73 -8.26 20.79
N ARG A 232 17.97 -9.04 20.02
CA ARG A 232 18.40 -10.34 19.49
C ARG A 232 19.22 -10.26 18.20
N ASN A 233 19.26 -9.09 17.57
CA ASN A 233 19.86 -8.90 16.24
C ASN A 233 20.96 -7.84 16.27
N ASN A 234 21.71 -7.71 15.18
CA ASN A 234 22.82 -6.77 15.08
C ASN A 234 22.31 -5.31 15.03
N PRO A 235 22.59 -4.47 16.05
CA PRO A 235 22.08 -3.10 16.11
C PRO A 235 22.53 -2.20 14.96
N ALA A 236 23.66 -2.51 14.32
CA ALA A 236 24.19 -1.72 13.21
C ALA A 236 23.28 -1.73 11.96
N GLN A 237 22.40 -2.73 11.84
CA GLN A 237 21.48 -2.91 10.71
C GLN A 237 20.08 -2.33 10.99
N PHE A 238 19.93 -1.52 12.03
CA PHE A 238 18.63 -0.95 12.45
C PHE A 238 18.60 0.57 12.37
N THR A 239 17.41 1.09 12.08
CA THR A 239 17.01 2.46 12.37
C THR A 239 15.63 2.44 13.02
N LEU A 240 15.53 3.03 14.21
CA LEU A 240 14.28 3.06 14.98
C LEU A 240 13.70 4.47 14.96
N LEU A 241 12.48 4.59 14.43
CA LEU A 241 11.66 5.80 14.41
C LEU A 241 10.38 5.53 15.21
N ILE A 242 10.52 5.50 16.54
CA ILE A 242 9.46 5.12 17.47
C ILE A 242 8.92 6.35 18.18
N GLY A 243 7.59 6.49 18.21
CA GLY A 243 6.89 7.56 18.92
C GLY A 243 5.77 8.18 18.09
N SER A 244 4.82 8.82 18.77
CA SER A 244 3.66 9.46 18.15
C SER A 244 4.02 10.45 17.04
N HIS A 245 5.02 11.30 17.26
CA HIS A 245 5.45 12.29 16.27
C HIS A 245 6.05 11.67 15.01
N LEU A 246 6.96 10.70 15.15
CA LEU A 246 7.67 10.08 14.02
C LEU A 246 6.81 9.08 13.26
N ALA A 247 5.84 8.46 13.93
CA ALA A 247 4.96 7.48 13.33
C ALA A 247 3.67 8.08 12.76
N ASP A 248 3.33 9.33 13.10
CA ASP A 248 2.20 10.02 12.50
C ASP A 248 2.40 10.18 10.99
N LEU A 249 1.47 9.65 10.19
CA LEU A 249 1.57 9.64 8.73
C LEU A 249 1.65 11.05 8.15
N LYS A 250 0.85 11.98 8.69
CA LYS A 250 0.79 13.36 8.20
C LYS A 250 2.10 14.06 8.49
N VAL A 251 2.60 13.97 9.72
CA VAL A 251 3.90 14.55 10.11
C VAL A 251 5.03 13.98 9.24
N LEU A 252 5.04 12.66 9.03
CA LEU A 252 6.05 11.99 8.23
C LEU A 252 6.06 12.48 6.77
N VAL A 253 4.88 12.53 6.14
CA VAL A 253 4.72 13.00 4.76
C VAL A 253 5.02 14.49 4.60
N GLU A 254 4.65 15.33 5.56
CA GLU A 254 4.83 16.77 5.46
C GLU A 254 6.28 17.22 5.68
N ASN A 255 6.98 16.57 6.62
CA ASN A 255 8.23 17.07 7.18
C ASN A 255 9.47 16.20 6.89
N TYR A 256 9.31 14.89 6.68
CA TYR A 256 10.45 13.96 6.64
C TYR A 256 10.60 13.24 5.29
N LEU A 257 9.50 12.95 4.60
CA LEU A 257 9.57 12.28 3.29
C LEU A 257 9.86 13.26 2.15
N PRO A 258 10.61 12.81 1.13
CA PRO A 258 10.87 13.62 -0.03
C PRO A 258 9.57 13.91 -0.78
N LYS A 259 9.28 15.19 -1.02
CA LYS A 259 8.16 15.59 -1.88
C LYS A 259 8.50 15.20 -3.31
N ALA A 260 7.71 14.30 -3.90
CA ALA A 260 7.96 13.82 -5.25
C ALA A 260 7.92 14.99 -6.24
N ALA A 261 8.83 15.02 -7.22
CA ALA A 261 8.83 16.05 -8.27
C ALA A 261 7.50 16.07 -9.06
N ILE A 262 6.83 14.92 -9.15
CA ILE A 262 5.51 14.73 -9.74
C ILE A 262 4.40 15.47 -8.98
N ASP A 263 4.49 15.61 -7.65
CA ASP A 263 3.51 16.39 -6.88
C ASP A 263 3.41 17.82 -7.40
N ARG A 264 4.53 18.42 -7.85
CA ARG A 264 4.51 19.77 -8.45
C ARG A 264 3.79 19.80 -9.80
N ILE A 265 3.87 18.73 -10.58
CA ILE A 265 3.22 18.62 -11.89
C ILE A 265 1.73 18.37 -11.69
N THR A 266 1.36 17.43 -10.81
CA THR A 266 -0.04 17.14 -10.47
C THR A 266 -0.71 18.32 -9.78
N GLU A 267 -0.03 19.05 -8.88
CA GLU A 267 -0.52 20.31 -8.31
C GLU A 267 -0.66 21.43 -9.35
N ARG A 268 0.22 21.47 -10.37
CA ARG A 268 0.08 22.41 -11.49
C ARG A 268 -1.13 22.05 -12.33
N GLU A 269 -1.32 20.79 -12.68
CA GLU A 269 -2.49 20.33 -13.44
C GLU A 269 -3.80 20.56 -12.69
N PHE A 270 -3.83 20.28 -11.38
CA PHE A 270 -5.00 20.53 -10.54
C PHE A 270 -5.35 22.04 -10.51
N ARG A 271 -4.34 22.90 -10.31
CA ARG A 271 -4.51 24.36 -10.39
C ARG A 271 -4.97 24.83 -11.77
N TYR A 272 -4.51 24.20 -12.85
CA TYR A 272 -4.97 24.50 -14.20
C TYR A 272 -6.45 24.12 -14.37
N ARG A 273 -6.85 22.92 -13.92
CA ARG A 273 -8.25 22.46 -13.98
C ARG A 273 -9.21 23.34 -13.17
N GLU A 274 -8.80 23.79 -11.99
CA GLU A 274 -9.59 24.75 -11.19
C GLU A 274 -9.74 26.10 -11.89
N LYS A 275 -8.68 26.60 -12.53
CA LYS A 275 -8.74 27.85 -13.31
C LYS A 275 -9.67 27.72 -14.52
N THR A 276 -9.60 26.60 -15.25
CA THR A 276 -10.49 26.36 -16.41
C THR A 276 -11.94 26.14 -15.98
N GLY A 277 -12.19 25.49 -14.85
CA GLY A 277 -13.53 25.32 -14.29
C GLY A 277 -14.16 26.64 -13.81
N ARG A 278 -13.35 27.59 -13.32
CA ARG A 278 -13.81 28.95 -12.99
C ARG A 278 -14.10 29.81 -14.23
N MET A 279 -13.33 29.63 -15.31
CA MET A 279 -13.59 30.35 -16.57
C MET A 279 -14.91 29.92 -17.21
N SER A 280 -15.24 28.62 -17.23
CA SER A 280 -16.52 28.14 -17.77
C SER A 280 -17.75 28.63 -16.98
N SER A 281 -17.61 28.86 -15.67
CA SER A 281 -18.68 29.46 -14.85
C SER A 281 -18.85 30.97 -15.04
N SER A 282 -17.84 31.67 -15.59
CA SER A 282 -17.91 33.12 -15.83
C SER A 282 -18.45 33.50 -17.23
N GLU A 283 -18.43 32.58 -18.19
CA GLU A 283 -18.94 32.84 -19.55
C GLU A 283 -20.43 32.50 -19.75
N GLY A 284 -21.05 31.77 -18.81
CA GLY A 284 -22.46 31.38 -18.89
C GLY A 284 -23.50 32.45 -18.53
N ASN A 285 -23.10 33.68 -18.19
CA ASN A 285 -24.02 34.70 -17.67
C ASN A 285 -24.05 36.01 -18.47
N LYS A 286 -23.89 35.94 -19.80
CA LYS A 286 -24.21 37.06 -20.71
C LYS A 286 -25.54 36.79 -21.40
N HIS A 287 -26.64 37.17 -20.75
CA HIS A 287 -27.97 37.27 -21.34
C HIS A 287 -27.95 38.18 -22.57
N HIS A 288 -28.37 37.66 -23.72
CA HIS A 288 -28.78 38.45 -24.88
C HIS A 288 -30.18 39.04 -24.63
N PRO A 289 -30.40 40.36 -24.71
CA PRO A 289 -31.74 40.91 -24.70
C PRO A 289 -32.37 40.73 -26.09
N GLN A 290 -33.49 40.01 -26.15
CA GLN A 290 -34.37 39.96 -27.33
C GLN A 290 -34.85 41.37 -27.68
N LYS A 291 -34.59 41.81 -28.90
CA LYS A 291 -35.24 42.98 -29.51
C LYS A 291 -36.62 42.56 -30.00
N ASN A 292 -37.66 43.13 -29.40
CA ASN A 292 -38.98 43.27 -30.00
C ASN A 292 -38.97 44.37 -31.06
N GLY A 293 -39.71 44.16 -32.15
CA GLY A 293 -40.28 45.24 -32.95
C GLY A 293 -40.19 45.04 -34.46
N GLY A 294 -41.36 45.03 -35.12
CA GLY A 294 -41.53 45.32 -36.54
C GLY A 294 -42.17 44.19 -37.33
#